data_AF-A0A1Y6MDY6-F1
#
_entry.id   AF-A0A1Y6MDY6-F1
#
_cell.length_a   1.000
_cell.length_b   1.000
_cell.length_c   1.000
_cell.angle_alpha   90.00
_cell.angle_beta   90.00
_cell.angle_gamma   90.00
#
_symmetry.space_group_name_H-M   'P 1'
#
loop_
_entity.id
_entity.type
_entity.pdbx_description
1 polymer ?
#
loop_
_entity_poly.entity_id
_entity_poly.type
_entity_poly.pdbx_seq_one_letter_code
_entity_poly.pdbx_strand_id
1 'polypeptide(L)'
;MAKVHISQLHHTFQRALTDMVVGEAIEARTFKKDRGIVVLKQEADHFIFKQFGFDNKTRVFDSMSLLKQLKKAIAKEFPRSNMAWIAHFEGVTSIDTLSAEHNPQPSLF
;
A
#
# COMPACT_ATOMS: atom_id res chain seq x y z
N MET A 1 11.75 -2.80 -4.01
CA MET A 1 11.12 -2.49 -2.71
C MET A 1 12.03 -1.56 -1.92
N ALA A 2 11.53 -0.40 -1.52
CA ALA A 2 12.25 0.58 -0.70
C ALA A 2 11.87 0.43 0.78
N LYS A 3 12.73 0.87 1.72
CA LYS A 3 12.39 0.96 3.15
C LYS A 3 12.08 2.40 3.52
N VAL A 4 11.02 2.62 4.27
CA VAL A 4 10.67 3.94 4.82
C VAL A 4 10.39 3.84 6.31
N HIS A 5 10.66 4.94 7.03
CA HIS A 5 10.27 5.05 8.42
C HIS A 5 8.74 5.17 8.54
N ILE A 6 8.15 4.55 9.56
CA ILE A 6 6.69 4.52 9.72
C ILE A 6 6.07 5.93 9.83
N SER A 7 6.80 6.87 10.44
CA SER A 7 6.39 8.28 10.53
C SER A 7 6.31 8.97 9.17
N GLN A 8 7.11 8.53 8.20
CA GLN A 8 7.11 9.08 6.83
C GLN A 8 6.16 8.32 5.92
N LEU A 9 5.72 7.11 6.30
CA LEU A 9 4.86 6.25 5.49
C LEU A 9 3.60 6.96 5.01
N HIS A 10 2.90 7.67 5.91
CA HIS A 10 1.70 8.43 5.57
C HIS A 10 1.97 9.50 4.51
N HIS A 11 3.07 10.24 4.65
CA HIS A 11 3.50 11.25 3.68
C HIS A 11 3.93 10.63 2.35
N THR A 12 4.60 9.47 2.37
CA THR A 12 4.96 8.74 1.15
C THR A 12 3.73 8.29 0.39
N PHE A 13 2.73 7.72 1.07
CA PHE A 13 1.45 7.41 0.43
C PHE A 13 0.78 8.67 -0.12
N GLN A 14 0.75 9.77 0.64
CA GLN A 14 0.14 11.01 0.17
C GLN A 14 0.77 11.50 -1.14
N ARG A 15 2.10 11.51 -1.23
CA ARG A 15 2.81 11.89 -2.45
C ARG A 15 2.54 10.90 -3.59
N ALA A 16 2.63 9.60 -3.31
CA ALA A 16 2.36 8.57 -4.31
C ALA A 16 0.94 8.68 -4.88
N LEU A 17 -0.09 8.90 -4.05
CA LEU A 17 -1.47 9.00 -4.52
C LEU A 17 -1.71 10.19 -5.46
N THR A 18 -0.95 11.28 -5.29
CA THR A 18 -0.98 12.43 -6.20
C THR A 18 -0.32 12.11 -7.53
N ASP A 19 0.80 11.39 -7.51
CA ASP A 19 1.58 11.06 -8.70
C ASP A 19 1.01 9.85 -9.46
N MET A 20 0.26 8.99 -8.79
CA MET A 20 -0.24 7.72 -9.33
C MET A 20 -1.22 7.92 -10.48
N VAL A 21 -1.08 7.10 -11.52
CA VAL A 21 -2.06 6.99 -12.61
C VAL A 21 -2.97 5.76 -12.41
N VAL A 22 -4.09 5.74 -13.15
CA VAL A 22 -5.01 4.61 -13.11
C VAL A 22 -4.29 3.34 -13.55
N GLY A 23 -4.44 2.26 -12.77
CA GLY A 23 -3.71 1.01 -12.98
C GLY A 23 -2.39 0.93 -12.21
N GLU A 24 -2.06 1.92 -11.39
CA GLU A 24 -0.93 1.81 -10.46
C GLU A 24 -1.38 1.40 -9.06
N ALA A 25 -0.53 0.66 -8.37
CA ALA A 25 -0.71 0.33 -6.97
C ALA A 25 0.54 0.60 -6.15
N ILE A 26 0.32 1.02 -4.90
CA ILE A 26 1.35 1.16 -3.89
C ILE A 26 1.03 0.24 -2.72
N GLU A 27 2.04 -0.49 -2.28
CA GLU A 27 1.95 -1.40 -1.16
C GLU A 27 2.95 -1.02 -0.09
N ALA A 28 2.53 -1.11 1.16
CA ALA A 28 3.38 -1.04 2.33
C ALA A 28 3.24 -2.33 3.16
N ARG A 29 4.36 -3.00 3.43
CA ARG A 29 4.42 -4.21 4.26
C ARG A 29 5.30 -4.03 5.48
N THR A 30 4.99 -4.77 6.55
CA THR A 30 5.88 -4.89 7.71
C THR A 30 7.18 -5.61 7.33
N PHE A 31 8.17 -5.55 8.22
CA PHE A 31 9.43 -6.27 8.04
C PHE A 31 9.24 -7.78 7.79
N LYS A 32 8.28 -8.41 8.49
CA LYS A 32 7.96 -9.84 8.35
C LYS A 32 7.08 -10.15 7.14
N LYS A 33 6.58 -9.13 6.42
CA LYS A 33 5.65 -9.25 5.29
C LYS A 33 4.34 -9.98 5.63
N ASP A 34 4.05 -10.14 6.91
CA ASP A 34 2.86 -10.80 7.45
C ASP A 34 1.65 -9.85 7.54
N ARG A 35 1.91 -8.54 7.48
CA ARG A 35 0.91 -7.48 7.59
C ARG A 35 1.26 -6.34 6.64
N GLY A 36 0.25 -5.66 6.14
CA GLY A 36 0.45 -4.60 5.16
C GLY A 36 -0.83 -3.91 4.71
N ILE A 37 -0.62 -2.92 3.86
CA ILE A 37 -1.63 -2.08 3.25
C ILE A 37 -1.29 -1.96 1.77
N VAL A 38 -2.28 -2.13 0.91
CA VAL A 38 -2.18 -1.95 -0.54
C VAL A 38 -3.21 -0.92 -0.94
N VAL A 39 -2.82 -0.01 -1.81
CA VAL A 39 -3.70 0.95 -2.43
C VAL A 39 -3.53 0.88 -3.94
N LEU A 40 -4.63 0.67 -4.65
CA LEU A 40 -4.68 0.63 -6.11
C LEU A 40 -5.54 1.82 -6.59
N LYS A 41 -5.03 2.59 -7.53
CA LYS A 41 -5.81 3.63 -8.22
C LYS A 41 -6.61 2.98 -9.34
N GLN A 42 -7.91 2.82 -9.12
CA GLN A 42 -8.79 2.15 -10.08
C GLN A 42 -9.47 3.14 -11.03
N GLU A 43 -9.79 4.35 -10.56
CA GLU A 43 -10.34 5.43 -11.37
C GLU A 43 -9.70 6.77 -11.02
N ALA A 44 -10.13 7.85 -11.67
CA ALA A 44 -9.62 9.20 -11.43
C ALA A 44 -9.72 9.62 -9.95
N ASP A 45 -10.88 9.33 -9.32
CA ASP A 45 -11.17 9.71 -7.93
C ASP A 45 -11.40 8.51 -6.99
N HIS A 46 -11.37 7.28 -7.50
CA HIS A 46 -11.61 6.08 -6.69
C HIS A 46 -10.34 5.23 -6.53
N PHE A 47 -10.06 4.91 -5.27
CA PHE A 47 -8.93 4.08 -4.87
C PHE A 47 -9.42 2.84 -4.13
N ILE A 48 -8.93 1.67 -4.53
CA ILE A 48 -9.13 0.44 -3.78
C ILE A 48 -8.06 0.38 -2.68
N PHE A 49 -8.50 0.36 -1.44
CA PHE A 49 -7.69 0.17 -0.25
C PHE A 49 -7.89 -1.25 0.27
N LYS A 50 -6.81 -2.01 0.41
CA LYS A 50 -6.78 -3.33 1.04
C LYS A 50 -5.79 -3.31 2.18
N GLN A 51 -6.26 -3.62 3.37
CA GLN A 51 -5.40 -3.88 4.53
C GLN A 51 -5.44 -5.37 4.84
N PHE A 52 -4.30 -5.91 5.26
CA PHE A 52 -4.19 -7.28 5.68
C PHE A 52 -3.20 -7.43 6.83
N GLY A 53 -3.46 -8.38 7.72
CA GLY A 53 -2.62 -8.61 8.88
C GLY A 53 -3.41 -8.65 10.19
N PHE A 54 -3.69 -7.49 10.76
CA PHE A 54 -4.60 -7.39 11.91
C PHE A 54 -6.06 -7.39 11.45
N ASP A 55 -6.37 -6.67 10.38
CA ASP A 55 -7.73 -6.56 9.85
C ASP A 55 -7.69 -6.78 8.33
N ASN A 56 -8.32 -7.85 7.86
CA ASN A 56 -8.36 -8.20 6.43
C ASN A 56 -9.60 -7.57 5.80
N LYS A 57 -9.46 -6.36 5.26
CA LYS A 57 -10.57 -5.63 4.63
C LYS A 57 -10.13 -4.94 3.36
N THR A 58 -10.96 -5.08 2.34
CA THR A 58 -10.88 -4.32 1.09
C THR A 58 -12.05 -3.34 1.04
N ARG A 59 -11.79 -2.07 0.75
CA ARG A 59 -12.78 -1.02 0.61
C ARG A 59 -12.35 -0.03 -0.46
N VAL A 60 -13.32 0.61 -1.10
CA VAL A 60 -13.07 1.70 -2.05
C VAL A 60 -13.24 3.02 -1.30
N PHE A 61 -12.32 3.95 -1.54
CA PHE A 61 -12.30 5.28 -0.94
C PHE A 61 -11.95 6.34 -1.98
N ASP A 62 -12.44 7.55 -1.75
CA ASP A 62 -11.92 8.77 -2.39
C ASP A 62 -10.56 9.17 -1.80
N SER A 63 -9.84 10.07 -2.47
CA SER A 63 -8.52 10.53 -2.04
C SER A 63 -8.48 11.04 -0.59
N MET A 64 -9.50 11.80 -0.17
CA MET A 64 -9.56 12.43 1.14
C MET A 64 -9.88 11.43 2.25
N SER A 65 -10.84 10.53 2.02
CA SER A 65 -11.19 9.48 2.99
C SER A 65 -10.09 8.41 3.09
N LEU A 66 -9.44 8.09 1.98
CA LEU A 66 -8.29 7.18 1.93
C LEU A 66 -7.14 7.66 2.81
N LEU A 67 -6.75 8.94 2.73
CA LEU A 67 -5.67 9.50 3.55
C LEU A 67 -5.96 9.39 5.05
N LYS A 68 -7.22 9.61 5.45
CA LYS A 68 -7.67 9.42 6.84
C LYS A 68 -7.63 7.95 7.25
N GLN A 69 -8.06 7.06 6.36
CA GLN A 69 -8.06 5.62 6.61
C GLN A 69 -6.65 5.06 6.68
N LEU A 70 -5.73 5.50 5.82
CA LEU A 70 -4.31 5.14 5.84
C LEU A 70 -3.69 5.48 7.18
N LYS A 71 -3.91 6.68 7.73
CA LYS A 71 -3.37 7.05 9.03
C LYS A 71 -3.84 6.12 10.15
N LYS A 72 -5.12 5.74 10.14
CA LYS A 72 -5.69 4.79 11.12
C LYS A 72 -5.14 3.38 10.92
N ALA A 73 -5.07 2.91 9.68
CA ALA A 73 -4.59 1.59 9.33
C ALA A 73 -3.09 1.44 9.64
N ILE A 74 -2.28 2.46 9.36
CA ILE A 74 -0.85 2.48 9.70
C ILE A 74 -0.67 2.31 11.22
N ALA A 75 -1.41 3.05 12.04
CA ALA A 75 -1.34 2.92 13.49
C ALA A 75 -1.77 1.53 13.99
N LYS A 76 -2.75 0.90 13.32
CA LYS A 76 -3.32 -0.40 13.70
C LYS A 76 -2.48 -1.59 13.22
N GLU A 77 -1.99 -1.54 11.98
CA GLU A 77 -1.21 -2.61 11.34
C GLU A 77 0.27 -2.55 11.72
N PHE A 78 0.81 -1.35 12.02
CA PHE A 78 2.22 -1.12 12.35
C PHE A 78 2.46 -0.57 13.76
N PRO A 79 1.85 -1.12 14.84
CA PRO A 79 1.94 -0.53 16.18
C PRO A 79 3.34 -0.58 16.81
N ARG A 80 4.22 -1.49 16.35
CA ARG A 80 5.60 -1.67 16.86
C ARG A 80 6.66 -1.70 15.76
N SER A 81 6.30 -1.35 14.54
CA SER A 81 7.23 -1.38 13.40
C SER A 81 7.85 0.00 13.20
N ASN A 82 9.18 0.10 13.29
CA ASN A 82 9.89 1.36 12.99
C ASN A 82 10.02 1.60 11.48
N MET A 83 10.06 0.53 10.70
CA MET A 83 10.26 0.53 9.25
C MET A 83 9.13 -0.23 8.54
N ALA A 84 8.72 0.28 7.38
CA ALA A 84 7.84 -0.39 6.44
C ALA A 84 8.53 -0.52 5.08
N TRP A 85 8.28 -1.62 4.39
CA TRP A 85 8.71 -1.84 3.03
C TRP A 85 7.65 -1.31 2.08
N ILE A 86 8.02 -0.40 1.20
CA ILE A 86 7.15 0.09 0.13
C ILE A 86 7.51 -0.59 -1.19
N ALA A 87 6.48 -0.99 -1.91
CA ALA A 87 6.54 -1.39 -3.31
C ALA A 87 5.55 -0.54 -4.10
N HIS A 88 5.94 -0.14 -5.31
CA HIS A 88 5.04 0.43 -6.29
C HIS A 88 4.95 -0.55 -7.47
N PHE A 89 3.76 -0.64 -8.05
CA PHE A 89 3.40 -1.57 -9.10
C PHE A 89 2.64 -0.80 -10.16
N GLU A 90 2.96 -1.10 -11.42
CA GLU A 90 2.32 -0.50 -12.61
C GLU A 90 1.51 -1.58 -13.35
N GLY A 91 0.49 -1.18 -14.10
CA GLY A 91 -0.33 -2.09 -14.91
C GLY A 91 -1.23 -3.05 -14.12
N VAL A 92 -1.54 -2.72 -12.87
CA VAL A 92 -2.42 -3.49 -12.00
C VAL A 92 -3.88 -3.25 -12.36
N THR A 93 -4.53 -4.26 -12.91
CA THR A 93 -5.97 -4.24 -13.21
C THR A 93 -6.83 -4.73 -12.04
N SER A 94 -6.27 -5.49 -11.09
CA SER A 94 -7.00 -6.02 -9.94
C SER A 94 -6.11 -6.26 -8.72
N ILE A 95 -6.63 -5.93 -7.54
CA ILE A 95 -5.89 -6.04 -6.28
C ILE A 95 -5.67 -7.49 -5.82
N ASP A 96 -6.42 -8.44 -6.38
CA ASP A 96 -6.25 -9.87 -6.14
C ASP A 96 -5.08 -10.44 -6.95
N THR A 97 -4.80 -9.89 -8.14
CA THR A 97 -3.63 -10.24 -8.96
C THR A 97 -2.32 -9.83 -8.26
N LEU A 98 -2.33 -8.73 -7.51
CA LEU A 98 -1.19 -8.28 -6.70
C LEU A 98 -0.79 -9.27 -5.60
N SER A 99 -1.76 -10.00 -5.03
CA SER A 99 -1.49 -11.00 -4.00
C SER A 99 -0.93 -12.32 -4.58
N ALA A 100 -1.06 -12.56 -5.89
CA ALA A 100 -0.70 -13.83 -6.52
C ALA A 100 0.67 -13.81 -7.23
N GLU A 101 1.14 -12.68 -7.77
CA GLU A 101 2.21 -12.72 -8.80
C GLU A 101 3.53 -12.01 -8.50
N HIS A 102 3.74 -11.41 -7.33
CA HIS A 102 5.03 -10.75 -7.06
C HIS A 102 5.92 -11.63 -6.18
N ASN A 103 6.37 -12.74 -6.77
CA ASN A 103 7.64 -13.35 -6.38
C ASN A 103 8.69 -12.23 -6.45
N PRO A 104 9.40 -11.88 -5.35
CA PRO A 104 10.50 -10.96 -5.45
C PRO A 104 11.52 -11.60 -6.40
N GLN A 105 11.64 -11.10 -7.63
CA GLN A 105 12.75 -11.50 -8.47
C GLN A 105 14.03 -11.27 -7.66
N PRO A 106 14.88 -12.30 -7.45
CA PRO A 106 16.18 -12.06 -6.87
C PRO A 106 16.94 -11.18 -7.86
N SER A 107 17.39 -10.02 -7.38
CA SER A 107 18.36 -9.21 -8.11
C SER A 107 19.59 -10.06 -8.41
N LEU A 108 19.89 -10.26 -9.69
CA LEU A 108 21.13 -10.88 -10.18
C LEU A 108 22.27 -9.84 -10.18
N PHE A 109 22.50 -9.18 -9.03
CA PHE A 109 23.68 -8.38 -8.78
C PHE A 109 24.03 -8.46 -7.30
#